data_AF-A0A7S4FPE8-F1
#
_entry.id   AF-A0A7S4FPE8-F1
#
_cell.length_a   1.000
_cell.length_b   1.000
_cell.length_c   1.000
_cell.angle_alpha   90.00
_cell.angle_beta   90.00
_cell.angle_gamma   90.00
#
_symmetry.space_group_name_H-M   'P 1'
#
loop_
_entity.id
_entity.type
_entity.pdbx_description
1 polymer ?
#
loop_
_entity_poly.entity_id
_entity_poly.type
_entity_poly.pdbx_seq_one_letter_code
_entity_poly.pdbx_strand_id
1 'polypeptide(L)'
;EYGHEEQVERELRKGFNTVNIDTWLLVIPQIIARIHATQPVVREMIYEVLCRIGKAHPQALIYPLTVATNKSNIPARKAASQNIVENMKQHSENLVRQAQLVSSELIRIAILWSEQWYEALEEASRLYFGEHNVEGMLNVLQPLHEMTNSPQTKQELAFQQAFGGDLRDAQACCNAYKSSRNQPDLNQAWDLYYH
;
A
#
# COMPACT_ATOMS: atom_id res chain seq x y z
N GLU A 1 -21.65 16.90 -5.87
CA GLU A 1 -22.97 16.29 -6.15
C GLU A 1 -23.52 16.77 -7.50
N TYR A 2 -23.60 18.08 -7.75
CA TYR A 2 -24.07 18.64 -9.03
C TYR A 2 -23.01 18.80 -10.13
N GLY A 3 -21.76 18.38 -9.89
CA GLY A 3 -20.64 18.59 -10.84
C GLY A 3 -20.70 17.77 -12.13
N HIS A 4 -21.76 16.97 -12.34
CA HIS A 4 -22.05 16.27 -13.59
C HIS A 4 -23.00 17.06 -14.49
N GLU A 5 -23.58 18.15 -14.00
CA GLU A 5 -24.39 19.07 -14.79
C GLU A 5 -23.48 19.98 -15.62
N GLU A 6 -23.74 20.09 -16.92
CA GLU A 6 -22.90 20.80 -17.89
C GLU A 6 -22.67 22.27 -17.52
N GLN A 7 -23.69 22.93 -16.96
CA GLN A 7 -23.56 24.32 -16.50
C GLN A 7 -22.56 24.44 -15.34
N VAL A 8 -22.63 23.51 -14.38
CA VAL A 8 -21.74 23.49 -13.21
C VAL A 8 -20.31 23.14 -13.63
N GLU A 9 -20.14 22.15 -14.51
CA GLU A 9 -18.83 21.78 -15.06
C GLU A 9 -18.16 22.99 -15.74
N ARG A 10 -18.89 23.67 -16.64
CA ARG A 10 -18.36 24.81 -17.38
C ARG A 10 -17.90 25.93 -16.46
N GLU A 11 -18.70 26.28 -15.46
CA GLU A 11 -18.34 27.33 -14.51
C GLU A 11 -17.19 26.90 -13.59
N LEU A 12 -17.12 25.62 -13.19
CA LEU A 12 -15.99 25.08 -12.43
C LEU A 12 -14.68 25.13 -13.24
N ARG A 13 -14.69 24.71 -14.51
CA ARG A 13 -13.50 24.76 -15.38
C ARG A 13 -13.00 26.19 -15.60
N LYS A 14 -13.91 27.16 -15.75
CA LYS A 14 -13.54 28.59 -15.76
C LYS A 14 -12.91 28.99 -14.43
N GLY A 15 -13.53 28.60 -13.31
CA GLY A 15 -13.03 28.85 -11.96
C GLY A 15 -11.63 28.30 -11.71
N PHE A 16 -11.31 27.11 -12.24
CA PHE A 16 -9.96 26.56 -12.14
C PHE A 16 -8.91 27.48 -12.76
N ASN A 17 -9.23 28.15 -13.87
CA ASN A 17 -8.29 29.05 -14.56
C ASN A 17 -8.15 30.43 -13.91
N THR A 18 -9.14 30.87 -13.13
CA THR A 18 -9.14 32.21 -12.51
C THR A 18 -8.65 32.21 -11.07
N VAL A 19 -8.86 31.11 -10.33
CA VAL A 19 -8.46 31.00 -8.93
C VAL A 19 -6.95 30.71 -8.82
N ASN A 20 -6.26 31.40 -7.90
CA ASN A 20 -4.85 31.13 -7.63
C ASN A 20 -4.65 29.67 -7.21
N ILE A 21 -3.65 29.02 -7.81
CA ILE A 21 -3.29 27.63 -7.55
C ILE A 21 -3.02 27.34 -6.06
N ASP A 22 -2.47 28.31 -5.32
CA ASP A 22 -2.19 28.19 -3.88
C ASP A 22 -3.44 27.91 -3.04
N THR A 23 -4.60 28.40 -3.48
CA THR A 23 -5.89 28.20 -2.80
C THR A 23 -6.26 26.72 -2.72
N TRP A 24 -5.83 25.94 -3.70
CA TRP A 24 -6.13 24.51 -3.77
C TRP A 24 -5.26 23.67 -2.82
N LEU A 25 -4.13 24.20 -2.36
CA LEU A 25 -3.20 23.46 -1.49
C LEU A 25 -3.87 23.05 -0.18
N LEU A 26 -4.74 23.91 0.36
CA LEU A 26 -5.47 23.68 1.61
C LEU A 26 -6.52 22.55 1.49
N VAL A 27 -6.94 22.23 0.27
CA VAL A 27 -8.02 21.25 0.00
C VAL A 27 -7.52 20.00 -0.73
N ILE A 28 -6.20 19.80 -0.84
CA ILE A 28 -5.60 18.60 -1.44
C ILE A 28 -6.16 17.29 -0.83
N PRO A 29 -6.27 17.12 0.51
CA PRO A 29 -6.80 15.89 1.09
C PRO A 29 -8.22 15.56 0.62
N GLN A 30 -9.08 16.57 0.51
CA GLN A 30 -10.48 16.44 0.08
C GLN A 30 -10.57 16.09 -1.40
N ILE A 31 -9.72 16.70 -2.25
CA ILE A 31 -9.66 16.38 -3.67
C ILE A 31 -9.19 14.92 -3.87
N ILE A 32 -8.11 14.52 -3.20
CA ILE A 32 -7.55 13.16 -3.32
C ILE A 32 -8.52 12.10 -2.78
N ALA A 33 -9.29 12.40 -1.74
CA ALA A 33 -10.34 11.51 -1.27
C ALA A 33 -11.37 11.17 -2.37
N ARG A 34 -11.55 12.07 -3.35
CA ARG A 34 -12.50 11.93 -4.47
C ARG A 34 -11.85 11.58 -5.81
N ILE A 35 -10.55 11.26 -5.85
CA ILE A 35 -9.80 10.95 -7.08
C ILE A 35 -10.40 9.81 -7.93
N HIS A 36 -11.15 8.90 -7.30
CA HIS A 36 -11.80 7.75 -7.93
C HIS A 36 -13.32 7.95 -8.07
N ALA A 37 -13.77 9.22 -8.23
CA ALA A 37 -15.17 9.53 -8.44
C ALA A 37 -15.76 8.69 -9.58
N THR A 38 -16.99 8.20 -9.38
CA THR A 38 -17.71 7.36 -10.35
C THR A 38 -18.03 8.14 -11.61
N GLN A 39 -18.44 9.41 -11.46
CA GLN A 39 -18.76 10.29 -12.56
C GLN A 39 -17.51 10.68 -13.38
N PRO A 40 -17.45 10.35 -14.69
CA PRO A 40 -16.29 10.61 -15.53
C PRO A 40 -15.89 12.07 -15.59
N VAL A 41 -16.88 12.96 -15.77
CA VAL A 41 -16.69 14.42 -15.87
C VAL A 41 -16.01 14.96 -14.61
N VAL A 42 -16.48 14.55 -13.43
CA VAL A 42 -15.90 14.97 -12.15
C VAL A 42 -14.48 14.44 -11.98
N ARG A 43 -14.24 13.19 -12.41
CA ARG A 43 -12.91 12.56 -12.34
C ARG A 43 -11.90 13.28 -13.25
N GLU A 44 -12.31 13.69 -14.44
CA GLU A 44 -11.48 14.46 -15.37
C GLU A 44 -11.14 15.84 -14.79
N MET A 45 -12.12 16.57 -14.24
CA MET A 45 -11.89 17.84 -13.55
C MET A 45 -10.90 17.71 -12.38
N ILE A 46 -11.05 16.66 -11.55
CA ILE A 46 -10.12 16.38 -10.45
C ILE A 46 -8.71 16.12 -10.99
N TYR A 47 -8.59 15.31 -12.04
CA TYR A 47 -7.31 15.02 -12.68
C TYR A 47 -6.64 16.31 -13.19
N GLU A 48 -7.37 17.17 -13.89
CA GLU A 48 -6.85 18.45 -14.40
C GLU A 48 -6.32 19.36 -13.29
N VAL A 49 -7.11 19.53 -12.22
CA VAL A 49 -6.70 20.36 -11.07
C VAL A 49 -5.45 19.78 -10.42
N LEU A 50 -5.41 18.47 -10.18
CA LEU A 50 -4.25 17.81 -9.57
C LEU A 50 -3.00 17.88 -10.47
N CYS A 51 -3.14 17.75 -11.79
CA CYS A 51 -2.03 17.95 -12.73
C CYS A 51 -1.51 19.39 -12.69
N ARG A 52 -2.39 20.39 -12.58
CA ARG A 52 -1.99 21.79 -12.45
C ARG A 52 -1.28 22.07 -11.13
N ILE A 53 -1.80 21.55 -10.02
CA ILE A 53 -1.14 21.65 -8.72
C ILE A 53 0.20 20.91 -8.77
N GLY A 54 0.27 19.75 -9.43
CA GLY A 54 1.51 18.97 -9.58
C GLY A 54 2.60 19.74 -10.30
N LYS A 55 2.25 20.48 -11.36
CA LYS A 55 3.19 21.35 -12.09
C LYS A 55 3.70 22.51 -11.25
N ALA A 56 2.84 23.15 -10.45
CA ALA A 56 3.22 24.33 -9.66
C ALA A 56 3.87 23.98 -8.30
N HIS A 57 3.33 22.98 -7.60
CA HIS A 57 3.72 22.58 -6.25
C HIS A 57 3.82 21.05 -6.12
N PRO A 58 4.77 20.39 -6.82
CA PRO A 58 4.89 18.94 -6.81
C PRO A 58 5.14 18.37 -5.39
N GLN A 59 5.82 19.12 -4.53
CA GLN A 59 6.08 18.76 -3.12
C GLN A 59 4.79 18.58 -2.31
N ALA A 60 3.73 19.34 -2.61
CA ALA A 60 2.46 19.27 -1.88
C ALA A 60 1.64 18.02 -2.23
N LEU A 61 1.85 17.45 -3.42
CA LEU A 61 1.09 16.29 -3.90
C LEU A 61 1.80 14.95 -3.74
N ILE A 62 3.13 14.94 -3.71
CA ILE A 62 3.87 13.67 -3.83
C ILE A 62 3.57 12.69 -2.70
N TYR A 63 3.51 13.14 -1.44
CA TYR A 63 3.23 12.25 -0.31
C TYR A 63 1.78 11.75 -0.30
N PRO A 64 0.75 12.62 -0.41
CA PRO A 64 -0.64 12.17 -0.50
C PRO A 64 -0.90 11.19 -1.67
N LEU A 65 -0.28 11.41 -2.84
CA LEU A 65 -0.40 10.53 -4.00
C LEU A 65 0.34 9.21 -3.85
N THR A 66 1.51 9.22 -3.19
CA THR A 66 2.28 7.98 -2.92
C THR A 66 1.49 7.07 -1.97
N VAL A 67 0.86 7.64 -0.94
CA VAL A 67 -0.04 6.88 -0.03
C VAL A 67 -1.23 6.32 -0.80
N ALA A 68 -1.89 7.13 -1.63
CA ALA A 68 -3.05 6.69 -2.41
C ALA A 68 -2.70 5.59 -3.43
N THR A 69 -1.49 5.62 -3.99
CA THR A 69 -0.97 4.60 -4.92
C THR A 69 -0.66 3.28 -4.20
N ASN A 70 0.04 3.33 -3.07
CA ASN A 70 0.61 2.12 -2.45
C ASN A 70 -0.33 1.43 -1.44
N LYS A 71 -1.17 2.18 -0.73
CA LYS A 71 -1.95 1.65 0.42
C LYS A 71 -3.46 1.52 0.16
N SER A 72 -3.97 2.02 -0.96
CA SER A 72 -5.42 1.95 -1.26
C SER A 72 -5.85 0.54 -1.62
N ASN A 73 -6.92 0.00 -1.02
CA ASN A 73 -7.51 -1.28 -1.46
C ASN A 73 -8.41 -1.15 -2.69
N ILE A 74 -8.67 0.08 -3.16
CA ILE A 74 -9.53 0.37 -4.31
C ILE A 74 -8.67 0.46 -5.58
N PRO A 75 -8.82 -0.45 -6.56
CA PRO A 75 -8.01 -0.45 -7.78
C PRO A 75 -8.13 0.83 -8.60
N ALA A 76 -9.35 1.38 -8.74
CA ALA A 76 -9.59 2.63 -9.46
C ALA A 76 -8.85 3.81 -8.83
N ARG A 77 -8.72 3.84 -7.50
CA ARG A 77 -7.97 4.88 -6.79
C ARG A 77 -6.47 4.73 -7.00
N LYS A 78 -5.94 3.51 -7.02
CA LYS A 78 -4.53 3.26 -7.36
C LYS A 78 -4.22 3.75 -8.77
N ALA A 79 -5.00 3.32 -9.75
CA ALA A 79 -4.80 3.68 -11.17
C ALA A 79 -4.87 5.20 -11.39
N ALA A 80 -5.88 5.88 -10.82
CA ALA A 80 -6.00 7.32 -10.95
C ALA A 80 -4.83 8.07 -10.29
N SER A 81 -4.37 7.61 -9.12
CA SER A 81 -3.20 8.21 -8.44
C SER A 81 -1.91 7.98 -9.22
N GLN A 82 -1.72 6.78 -9.78
CA GLN A 82 -0.57 6.43 -10.62
C GLN A 82 -0.49 7.31 -11.85
N ASN A 83 -1.60 7.53 -12.56
CA ASN A 83 -1.64 8.40 -13.74
C ASN A 83 -1.17 9.83 -13.42
N ILE A 84 -1.56 10.38 -12.27
CA ILE A 84 -1.12 11.73 -11.85
C ILE A 84 0.36 11.74 -11.48
N VAL A 85 0.84 10.72 -10.77
CA VAL A 85 2.27 10.58 -10.45
C VAL A 85 3.10 10.44 -11.73
N GLU A 86 2.63 9.70 -12.73
CA GLU A 86 3.27 9.59 -14.05
C GLU A 86 3.29 10.92 -14.79
N ASN A 87 2.20 11.69 -14.75
CA ASN A 87 2.19 13.05 -15.27
C ASN A 87 3.23 13.94 -14.55
N MET A 88 3.32 13.83 -13.22
CA MET A 88 4.30 14.58 -12.42
C MET A 88 5.74 14.21 -12.75
N LYS A 89 6.02 12.94 -13.11
CA LYS A 89 7.36 12.52 -13.53
C LYS A 89 7.84 13.27 -14.77
N GLN A 90 6.95 13.70 -15.66
CA GLN A 90 7.33 14.43 -16.88
C GLN A 90 8.03 15.77 -16.61
N HIS A 91 7.79 16.40 -15.46
CA HIS A 91 8.39 17.70 -15.10
C HIS A 91 9.14 17.69 -13.75
N SER A 92 8.98 16.66 -12.93
CA SER A 92 9.57 16.58 -11.59
C SER A 92 10.04 15.17 -11.24
N GLU A 93 10.62 14.46 -12.22
CA GLU A 93 11.09 13.08 -12.10
C GLU A 93 11.96 12.84 -10.85
N ASN A 94 13.00 13.66 -10.67
CA ASN A 94 13.93 13.50 -9.55
C ASN A 94 13.23 13.60 -8.20
N LEU A 95 12.32 14.56 -8.05
CA LEU A 95 11.54 14.73 -6.82
C LEU A 95 10.62 13.52 -6.58
N VAL A 96 9.92 13.06 -7.62
CA VAL A 96 9.05 11.89 -7.52
C VAL A 96 9.86 10.67 -7.09
N ARG A 97 11.00 10.43 -7.74
CA ARG A 97 11.90 9.30 -7.41
C ARG A 97 12.41 9.37 -5.99
N GLN A 98 12.90 10.54 -5.55
CA GLN A 98 13.43 10.74 -4.20
C GLN A 98 12.33 10.55 -3.14
N ALA A 99 11.16 11.14 -3.34
CA ALA A 99 10.07 11.02 -2.39
C ALA A 99 9.52 9.59 -2.31
N GLN A 100 9.49 8.85 -3.43
CA GLN A 100 9.12 7.43 -3.44
C GLN A 100 10.11 6.58 -2.64
N LEU A 101 11.42 6.81 -2.82
CA LEU A 101 12.47 6.14 -2.04
C LEU A 101 12.35 6.46 -0.55
N VAL A 102 12.22 7.75 -0.20
CA VAL A 102 12.06 8.17 1.20
C VAL A 102 10.80 7.54 1.80
N SER A 103 9.67 7.56 1.08
CA SER A 103 8.43 6.97 1.57
C SER A 103 8.53 5.46 1.77
N SER A 104 9.18 4.73 0.87
CA SER A 104 9.33 3.27 1.00
C SER A 104 10.21 2.92 2.19
N GLU A 105 11.33 3.62 2.36
CA GLU A 105 12.26 3.35 3.45
C GLU A 105 11.71 3.82 4.81
N LEU A 106 10.96 4.92 4.87
CA LEU A 106 10.25 5.33 6.09
C LEU A 106 9.21 4.29 6.52
N ILE A 107 8.50 3.67 5.57
CA ILE A 107 7.57 2.57 5.89
C ILE A 107 8.35 1.35 6.39
N ARG A 108 9.47 1.00 5.74
CA ARG A 108 10.29 -0.16 6.13
C ARG A 108 10.86 -0.03 7.54
N ILE A 109 11.41 1.13 7.90
CA ILE A 109 12.00 1.33 9.23
C ILE A 109 10.95 1.50 10.33
N ALA A 110 9.70 1.81 9.97
CA ALA A 110 8.61 1.94 10.93
C ALA A 110 8.01 0.60 11.37
N ILE A 111 8.21 -0.47 10.60
CA ILE A 111 7.68 -1.81 10.91
C ILE A 111 8.70 -2.87 10.48
N LEU A 112 9.50 -3.33 11.44
CA LEU A 112 10.55 -4.32 11.21
C LEU A 112 9.97 -5.71 10.90
N TRP A 113 10.73 -6.55 10.20
CA TRP A 113 10.31 -7.94 9.93
C TRP A 113 9.97 -8.71 11.22
N SER A 114 10.75 -8.53 12.29
CA SER A 114 10.48 -9.17 13.58
C SER A 114 9.15 -8.73 14.20
N GLU A 115 8.78 -7.45 14.06
CA GLU A 115 7.50 -6.93 14.56
C GLU A 115 6.34 -7.48 13.73
N GLN A 116 6.48 -7.51 12.40
CA GLN A 116 5.47 -8.08 11.51
C GLN A 116 5.25 -9.57 11.77
N TRP A 117 6.33 -10.33 11.98
CA TRP A 117 6.24 -11.75 12.34
C TRP A 117 5.60 -11.96 13.71
N TYR A 118 5.99 -11.16 14.71
CA TYR A 118 5.41 -11.28 16.05
C TYR A 118 3.89 -11.04 16.04
N GLU A 119 3.44 -9.94 15.45
CA GLU A 119 2.01 -9.60 15.36
C GLU A 119 1.23 -10.67 14.58
N ALA A 120 1.78 -11.15 13.47
CA ALA A 120 1.11 -12.15 12.65
C ALA A 120 1.09 -13.55 13.27
N LEU A 121 2.12 -13.93 14.02
CA LEU A 121 2.14 -15.18 14.77
C LEU A 121 1.11 -15.16 15.91
N GLU A 122 0.95 -14.02 16.59
CA GLU A 122 -0.09 -13.83 17.60
C GLU A 122 -1.50 -14.00 16.98
N GLU A 123 -1.75 -13.34 15.85
CA GLU A 123 -3.03 -13.46 15.14
C GLU A 123 -3.26 -14.87 14.57
N ALA A 124 -2.22 -15.48 13.97
CA ALA A 124 -2.28 -16.85 13.47
C ALA A 124 -2.56 -17.85 14.60
N SER A 125 -1.98 -17.62 15.79
CA SER A 125 -2.19 -18.45 16.97
C SER A 125 -3.62 -18.34 17.47
N ARG A 126 -4.17 -17.12 17.53
CA ARG A 126 -5.58 -16.86 17.86
C ARG A 126 -6.54 -17.59 16.90
N LEU A 127 -6.28 -17.51 15.60
CA LEU A 127 -7.08 -18.18 14.57
C LEU A 127 -7.01 -19.71 14.68
N TYR A 128 -5.82 -20.27 14.88
CA TYR A 128 -5.62 -21.71 14.92
C TYR A 128 -6.09 -22.35 16.24
N PHE A 129 -5.62 -21.86 17.38
CA PHE A 129 -5.90 -22.45 18.69
C PHE A 129 -7.24 -21.99 19.27
N GLY A 130 -7.68 -20.75 18.99
CA GLY A 130 -8.93 -20.20 19.50
C GLY A 130 -10.13 -20.49 18.60
N GLU A 131 -10.02 -20.19 17.31
CA GLU A 131 -11.15 -20.30 16.36
C GLU A 131 -11.15 -21.59 15.53
N HIS A 132 -10.10 -22.43 15.65
CA HIS A 132 -9.89 -23.61 14.81
C HIS A 132 -9.90 -23.32 13.30
N ASN A 133 -9.53 -22.08 12.93
CA ASN A 133 -9.50 -21.59 11.56
C ASN A 133 -8.10 -21.72 10.94
N VAL A 134 -7.80 -22.91 10.42
CA VAL A 134 -6.50 -23.21 9.79
C VAL A 134 -6.29 -22.41 8.50
N GLU A 135 -7.34 -22.21 7.70
CA GLU A 135 -7.23 -21.46 6.45
C GLU A 135 -6.90 -19.99 6.71
N GLY A 136 -7.56 -19.38 7.69
CA GLY A 136 -7.26 -18.02 8.16
C GLY A 136 -5.81 -17.89 8.61
N MET A 137 -5.34 -18.81 9.45
CA MET A 137 -3.94 -18.86 9.91
C MET A 137 -2.96 -18.90 8.72
N LEU A 138 -3.17 -19.79 7.75
CA LEU A 138 -2.31 -19.89 6.56
C LEU A 138 -2.30 -18.61 5.73
N ASN A 139 -3.45 -17.97 5.58
CA ASN A 139 -3.59 -16.72 4.83
C ASN A 139 -2.87 -15.53 5.50
N VAL A 140 -2.76 -15.55 6.83
CA VAL A 140 -2.00 -14.54 7.60
C VAL A 140 -0.49 -14.74 7.43
N LEU A 141 0.00 -15.98 7.50
CA LEU A 141 1.44 -16.27 7.49
C LEU A 141 2.06 -16.29 6.08
N GLN A 142 1.30 -16.66 5.06
CA GLN A 142 1.83 -16.83 3.71
C GLN A 142 2.51 -15.56 3.13
N PRO A 143 1.91 -14.34 3.22
CA PRO A 143 2.56 -13.13 2.71
C PRO A 143 3.89 -12.80 3.40
N LEU A 144 4.05 -13.17 4.67
CA LEU A 144 5.28 -12.92 5.44
C LEU A 144 6.40 -13.84 5.01
N HIS A 145 6.10 -15.11 4.76
CA HIS A 145 7.07 -16.04 4.18
C HIS A 145 7.58 -15.55 2.83
N GLU A 146 6.68 -15.08 1.97
CA GLU A 146 7.03 -14.50 0.67
C GLU A 146 7.93 -13.25 0.84
N MET A 147 7.62 -12.39 1.81
CA MET A 147 8.42 -11.20 2.12
C MET A 147 9.84 -11.56 2.59
N THR A 148 10.00 -12.52 3.50
CA THR A 148 11.31 -12.84 4.11
C THR A 148 12.27 -13.59 3.20
N ASN A 149 11.82 -14.04 2.04
CA ASN A 149 12.69 -14.71 1.06
C ASN A 149 13.66 -13.76 0.36
N SER A 150 13.38 -12.45 0.36
CA SER A 150 14.16 -11.46 -0.41
C SER A 150 14.61 -10.26 0.46
N PRO A 151 15.69 -10.40 1.27
CA PRO A 151 16.21 -9.30 2.07
C PRO A 151 16.80 -8.20 1.17
N GLN A 152 16.53 -6.95 1.52
CA GLN A 152 17.00 -5.75 0.83
C GLN A 152 17.98 -4.95 1.70
N THR A 153 17.94 -5.11 3.02
CA THR A 153 18.82 -4.41 3.97
C THR A 153 19.70 -5.37 4.78
N LYS A 154 20.75 -4.84 5.41
CA LYS A 154 21.61 -5.62 6.33
C LYS A 154 20.84 -6.17 7.53
N GLN A 155 19.84 -5.45 8.02
CA GLN A 155 19.01 -5.88 9.15
C GLN A 155 18.08 -7.02 8.75
N GLU A 156 17.46 -6.94 7.57
CA GLU A 156 16.63 -8.01 7.00
C GLU A 156 17.47 -9.27 6.71
N LEU A 157 18.70 -9.09 6.22
CA LEU A 157 19.64 -10.19 6.03
C LEU A 157 20.01 -10.86 7.37
N ALA A 158 20.26 -10.07 8.42
CA ALA A 158 20.53 -10.61 9.76
C ALA A 158 19.32 -11.38 10.32
N PHE A 159 18.10 -10.89 10.11
CA PHE A 159 16.87 -11.62 10.46
C PHE A 159 16.78 -12.95 9.71
N GLN A 160 17.01 -12.94 8.38
CA GLN A 160 16.97 -14.15 7.57
C GLN A 160 18.05 -15.17 7.98
N GLN A 161 19.24 -14.70 8.37
CA GLN A 161 20.31 -15.57 8.87
C GLN A 161 19.96 -16.19 10.23
N ALA A 162 19.25 -15.47 11.09
CA ALA A 162 18.86 -15.96 12.41
C ALA A 162 17.66 -16.92 12.36
N PHE A 163 16.60 -16.58 11.61
CA PHE A 163 15.30 -17.28 11.67
C PHE A 163 14.86 -17.89 10.33
N GLY A 164 15.53 -17.57 9.21
CA GLY A 164 15.09 -17.97 7.88
C GLY A 164 15.22 -19.48 7.59
N GLY A 165 15.99 -20.23 8.39
CA GLY A 165 15.97 -21.69 8.36
C GLY A 165 14.63 -22.22 8.85
N ASP A 166 14.33 -21.95 10.12
CA ASP A 166 13.13 -22.42 10.81
C ASP A 166 11.85 -21.97 10.12
N LEU A 167 11.80 -20.71 9.63
CA LEU A 167 10.64 -20.20 8.87
C LEU A 167 10.40 -20.99 7.58
N ARG A 168 11.46 -21.37 6.84
CA ARG A 168 11.30 -22.15 5.60
C ARG A 168 10.84 -23.57 5.89
N ASP A 169 11.36 -24.17 6.95
CA ASP A 169 10.95 -25.52 7.37
C ASP A 169 9.49 -25.50 7.85
N ALA A 170 9.09 -24.49 8.64
CA ALA A 170 7.71 -24.28 9.04
C ALA A 170 6.79 -24.06 7.84
N GLN A 171 7.22 -23.30 6.83
CA GLN A 171 6.49 -23.10 5.58
C GLN A 171 6.31 -24.43 4.81
N ALA A 172 7.35 -25.27 4.77
CA ALA A 172 7.29 -26.57 4.13
C ALA A 172 6.27 -27.48 4.82
N CYS A 173 6.25 -27.49 6.15
CA CYS A 173 5.24 -28.19 6.95
C CYS A 173 3.82 -27.66 6.68
N CYS A 174 3.62 -26.34 6.62
CA CYS A 174 2.33 -25.74 6.23
C CYS A 174 1.88 -26.15 4.83
N ASN A 175 2.81 -26.25 3.87
CA ASN A 175 2.51 -26.68 2.50
C ASN A 175 2.21 -28.18 2.43
N ALA A 176 2.92 -29.01 3.20
CA ALA A 176 2.62 -30.44 3.34
C ALA A 176 1.19 -30.64 3.84
N TYR A 177 0.77 -29.90 4.87
CA TYR A 177 -0.61 -29.93 5.37
C TYR A 177 -1.64 -29.56 4.29
N LYS A 178 -1.37 -28.56 3.44
CA LYS A 178 -2.29 -28.19 2.34
C LYS A 178 -2.59 -29.37 1.40
N SER A 179 -1.61 -30.27 1.20
CA SER A 179 -1.75 -31.47 0.37
C SER A 179 -2.26 -32.70 1.14
N SER A 180 -1.75 -32.94 2.35
CA SER A 180 -1.99 -34.16 3.14
C SER A 180 -3.22 -34.06 4.05
N ARG A 181 -3.55 -32.85 4.50
CA ARG A 181 -4.50 -32.55 5.60
C ARG A 181 -4.14 -33.23 6.93
N ASN A 182 -2.86 -33.57 7.13
CA ASN A 182 -2.38 -34.25 8.34
C ASN A 182 -2.04 -33.24 9.45
N GLN A 183 -2.77 -33.31 10.57
CA GLN A 183 -2.54 -32.44 11.72
C GLN A 183 -1.10 -32.42 12.28
N PRO A 184 -0.35 -33.55 12.31
CA PRO A 184 1.03 -33.54 12.78
C PRO A 184 1.95 -32.55 12.03
N ASP A 185 1.70 -32.34 10.73
CA ASP A 185 2.48 -31.39 9.92
C ASP A 185 2.32 -29.95 10.47
N LEU A 186 1.13 -29.58 10.95
CA LEU A 186 0.89 -28.26 11.55
C LEU A 186 1.48 -28.13 12.95
N ASN A 187 1.46 -29.19 13.75
CA ASN A 187 2.08 -29.17 15.07
C ASN A 187 3.59 -28.91 14.95
N GLN A 188 4.25 -29.59 14.00
CA GLN A 188 5.67 -29.36 13.71
C GLN A 188 5.94 -27.93 13.22
N ALA A 189 5.06 -27.37 12.39
CA ALA A 189 5.18 -25.97 11.98
C ALA A 189 5.11 -25.01 13.17
N TRP A 190 4.18 -25.25 14.10
CA TRP A 190 4.04 -24.44 15.32
C TRP A 190 5.22 -24.56 16.26
N ASP A 191 5.81 -25.75 16.41
CA ASP A 191 7.02 -25.93 17.21
C ASP A 191 8.17 -25.05 16.68
N LEU A 192 8.28 -24.89 15.35
CA LEU A 192 9.27 -24.02 14.71
C LEU A 192 8.91 -22.53 14.84
N TYR A 193 7.62 -22.16 14.78
CA TYR A 193 7.20 -20.77 14.94
C TYR A 193 7.35 -20.23 16.37
N TYR A 194 7.31 -21.10 17.38
CA TYR A 194 7.48 -20.72 18.79
C TYR A 194 8.95 -20.68 19.24
N HIS A 195 9.88 -21.16 18.42
CA HIS A 195 11.30 -21.21 18.76
C HIS A 195 12.03 -19.90 18.42
#